data_AF-K1S3H3-F1
#
_entry.id   AF-K1S3H3-F1
#
_cell.length_a   1.000
_cell.length_b   1.000
_cell.length_c   1.000
_cell.angle_alpha   90.00
_cell.angle_beta   90.00
_cell.angle_gamma   90.00
#
_symmetry.space_group_name_H-M   'P 1'
#
loop_
_entity.id
_entity.type
_entity.pdbx_description
1 polymer ?
#
loop_
_entity_poly.entity_id
_entity_poly.type
_entity_poly.pdbx_seq_one_letter_code
_entity_poly.pdbx_strand_id
1 'polypeptide(L)'
;DSLLFDAVVSCTINLTEDTYKGTASHETSQWLVLSCVAVVTDKLESVTVMNISGHTSGQPRKTDGHAVSKNIVPILYKKDLDDEATTFLQHYFPEALEKPMAVPIADIAKGMGLEIIQGNRITDDFSVFGEIYFNAGKATIYDLFKVSETTIDVKRGTILVDAYTFWERNLGCVKNTIAHEVYHWYKHRLYAAIKHVLYGQDFVACRCPSNMAYPQKDDEWSDIQRMEWQANNMAPRILMPYRTFRMKVDELLQTYDYENSPIKPAILTSVAEELREFYGVSRQSVLIRMMETG
;
A
#
# COMPACT_ATOMS: atom_id res chain seq x y z
N ASP A 1 11.64 5.15 -0.68
CA ASP A 1 12.10 6.09 0.37
C ASP A 1 12.53 7.43 -0.22
N SER A 2 12.17 7.73 -1.48
CA SER A 2 12.46 9.00 -2.14
C SER A 2 11.17 9.71 -2.49
N LEU A 3 11.06 10.98 -2.13
CA LEU A 3 9.96 11.86 -2.46
C LEU A 3 10.47 12.95 -3.40
N LEU A 4 9.89 13.02 -4.59
CA LEU A 4 10.11 14.13 -5.51
C LEU A 4 8.99 15.15 -5.31
N PHE A 5 9.35 16.42 -5.14
CA PHE A 5 8.37 17.50 -4.95
C PHE A 5 8.92 18.84 -5.42
N ASP A 6 8.02 19.72 -5.86
CA ASP A 6 8.33 21.11 -6.16
C ASP A 6 7.89 21.99 -4.95
N ALA A 7 8.81 22.81 -4.45
CA ALA A 7 8.56 23.77 -3.37
C ALA A 7 8.55 25.20 -3.93
N VAL A 8 7.47 25.95 -3.70
CA VAL A 8 7.40 27.37 -4.03
C VAL A 8 7.90 28.17 -2.82
N VAL A 9 8.97 28.94 -3.01
CA VAL A 9 9.61 29.71 -1.95
C VAL A 9 9.74 31.18 -2.36
N SER A 10 9.69 32.08 -1.38
CA SER A 10 10.08 33.49 -1.59
C SER A 10 11.52 33.67 -1.15
N CYS A 11 12.36 34.22 -2.02
CA CYS A 11 13.72 34.62 -1.71
C CYS A 11 13.78 36.14 -1.62
N THR A 12 14.29 36.65 -0.50
CA THR A 12 14.44 38.08 -0.24
C THR A 12 15.92 38.38 -0.07
N ILE A 13 16.44 39.32 -0.85
CA ILE A 13 17.83 39.78 -0.80
C ILE A 13 17.85 41.20 -0.26
N ASN A 14 18.57 41.39 0.85
CA ASN A 14 18.82 42.69 1.45
C ASN A 14 20.22 43.17 1.05
N LEU A 15 20.28 44.25 0.28
CA LEU A 15 21.51 44.94 -0.09
C LEU A 15 21.73 46.08 0.89
N THR A 16 22.87 46.09 1.58
CA THR A 16 23.24 47.16 2.51
C THR A 16 24.51 47.86 2.05
N GLU A 17 24.53 49.18 2.11
CA GLU A 17 25.68 50.02 1.76
C GLU A 17 25.93 51.04 2.88
N ASP A 18 27.15 51.07 3.41
CA ASP A 18 27.55 52.10 4.36
C ASP A 18 27.94 53.38 3.61
N THR A 19 27.21 54.46 3.87
CA THR A 19 27.46 55.77 3.28
C THR A 19 27.91 56.77 4.34
N TYR A 20 28.43 57.93 3.92
CA TYR A 20 28.79 59.02 4.83
C TYR A 20 27.60 59.60 5.62
N LYS A 21 26.35 59.27 5.24
CA LYS A 21 25.11 59.64 5.95
C LYS A 21 24.54 58.52 6.83
N GLY A 22 25.21 57.37 6.90
CA GLY A 22 24.74 56.15 7.58
C GLY A 22 24.54 54.97 6.63
N THR A 23 24.04 53.85 7.15
CA THR A 23 23.78 52.62 6.38
C THR A 23 22.49 52.76 5.58
N ALA A 24 22.58 52.67 4.25
CA ALA A 24 21.46 52.53 3.34
C ALA A 24 21.14 51.05 3.12
N SER A 25 19.86 50.69 3.00
CA SER A 25 19.44 49.35 2.64
C SER A 25 18.39 49.34 1.54
N HIS A 26 18.43 48.32 0.70
CA HIS A 26 17.43 48.03 -0.33
C HIS A 26 17.06 46.56 -0.29
N GLU A 27 15.77 46.27 -0.38
CA GLU A 27 15.23 44.91 -0.36
C GLU A 27 14.65 44.59 -1.74
N THR A 28 14.97 43.41 -2.26
CA THR A 28 14.32 42.85 -3.45
C THR A 28 13.88 41.41 -3.18
N SER A 29 12.74 41.01 -3.73
CA SER A 29 12.16 39.69 -3.50
C SER A 29 11.75 39.01 -4.81
N GLN A 30 11.96 37.70 -4.89
CA GLN A 30 11.55 36.87 -6.03
C GLN A 30 10.96 35.54 -5.56
N TRP A 31 9.87 35.12 -6.19
CA TRP A 31 9.32 33.77 -6.01
C TRP A 31 10.06 32.78 -6.90
N LEU A 32 10.46 31.65 -6.30
CA LEU A 32 11.20 30.58 -6.96
C LEU A 32 10.46 29.25 -6.79
N VAL A 33 10.63 28.35 -7.75
CA VAL A 33 10.27 26.95 -7.65
C VAL A 33 11.56 26.14 -7.52
N LEU A 34 11.67 25.41 -6.41
CA LEU A 34 12.75 24.46 -6.16
C LEU A 34 12.23 23.05 -6.45
N SER A 35 12.81 22.36 -7.43
CA SER A 35 12.56 20.94 -7.63
C SER A 35 13.48 20.14 -6.72
N CYS A 36 12.89 19.41 -5.78
CA CYS A 36 13.59 18.76 -4.69
C CYS A 36 13.43 17.24 -4.74
N VAL A 37 14.46 16.54 -4.25
CA VAL A 37 14.40 15.13 -3.89
C VAL A 37 14.70 15.01 -2.41
N ALA A 38 13.73 14.52 -1.64
CA ALA A 38 13.93 14.15 -0.25
C ALA A 38 14.09 12.62 -0.13
N VAL A 39 15.03 12.19 0.70
CA VAL A 39 15.14 10.79 1.12
C VAL A 39 14.59 10.69 2.54
N VAL A 40 13.51 9.93 2.70
CA VAL A 40 12.79 9.77 3.96
C VAL A 40 12.62 8.28 4.27
N THR A 41 13.19 7.86 5.39
CA THR A 41 13.19 6.51 5.93
C THR A 41 12.30 6.48 7.18
N ASP A 42 12.84 6.22 8.37
CA ASP A 42 12.27 6.54 9.67
C ASP A 42 12.56 8.00 10.08
N LYS A 43 13.47 8.67 9.36
CA LYS A 43 13.81 10.08 9.53
C LYS A 43 13.99 10.78 8.17
N LEU A 44 14.09 12.10 8.19
CA LEU A 44 14.53 12.85 7.02
C LEU A 44 16.06 12.70 6.87
N GLU A 45 16.50 11.91 5.89
CA GLU A 45 17.92 11.64 5.66
C GLU A 45 18.59 12.77 4.89
N SER A 46 17.93 13.28 3.84
CA SER A 46 18.46 14.39 3.04
C SER A 46 17.36 15.09 2.25
N VAL A 47 17.62 16.35 1.90
CA VAL A 47 16.85 17.12 0.91
C VAL A 47 17.84 17.73 -0.06
N THR A 48 17.73 17.39 -1.33
CA THR A 48 18.60 17.91 -2.39
C THR A 48 17.77 18.73 -3.37
N VAL A 49 18.19 19.97 -3.62
CA VAL A 49 17.61 20.82 -4.67
C VAL A 49 18.24 20.42 -6.00
N MET A 50 17.43 19.89 -6.90
CA MET A 50 17.85 19.44 -8.24
C MET A 50 17.79 20.56 -9.26
N ASN A 51 16.82 21.49 -9.12
CA ASN A 51 16.64 22.59 -10.04
C ASN A 51 16.03 23.80 -9.32
N ILE A 52 16.33 24.99 -9.82
CA ILE A 52 15.78 26.27 -9.35
C ILE A 52 15.27 27.02 -10.58
N SER A 53 14.01 27.45 -10.54
CA SER A 53 13.41 28.25 -11.61
C SER A 53 12.57 29.40 -11.04
N GLY A 54 12.37 30.47 -11.82
CA GLY A 54 11.48 31.56 -11.42
C GLY A 54 10.02 31.12 -11.44
N HIS A 55 9.26 31.46 -10.39
CA HIS A 55 7.83 31.19 -10.34
C HIS A 55 7.05 32.33 -11.01
N THR A 56 6.17 31.99 -11.96
CA THR A 56 5.26 32.96 -12.59
C THR A 56 3.82 32.67 -12.15
N SER A 57 3.09 33.72 -11.72
CA SER A 57 1.69 33.57 -11.32
C SER A 57 0.85 32.94 -12.45
N GLY A 58 0.03 31.95 -12.11
CA GLY A 58 -0.84 31.24 -13.06
C GLY A 58 -0.18 30.05 -13.78
N GLN A 59 1.07 29.70 -13.47
CA GLN A 59 1.67 28.45 -13.98
C GLN A 59 0.89 27.24 -13.44
N PRO A 60 0.41 26.34 -14.32
CA PRO A 60 -0.25 25.12 -13.89
C PRO A 60 0.75 24.22 -13.15
N ARG A 61 0.27 23.54 -12.11
CA ARG A 61 1.06 22.48 -11.46
C ARG A 61 1.37 21.40 -12.49
N LYS A 62 2.59 20.89 -12.48
CA LYS A 62 2.91 19.71 -13.27
C LYS A 62 2.04 18.53 -12.80
N THR A 63 1.53 17.77 -13.76
CA THR A 63 0.68 16.58 -13.53
C THR A 63 1.40 15.30 -13.98
N ASP A 64 2.72 15.35 -14.08
CA ASP A 64 3.59 14.24 -14.42
C ASP A 64 3.83 13.33 -13.21
N GLY A 65 2.75 12.67 -12.75
CA GLY A 65 2.84 11.76 -11.62
C GLY A 65 1.48 11.26 -11.15
N HIS A 66 1.50 10.42 -10.12
CA HIS A 66 0.28 9.96 -9.46
C HIS A 66 -0.32 11.11 -8.64
N ALA A 67 -1.63 11.28 -8.75
CA ALA A 67 -2.35 12.16 -7.85
C ALA A 67 -2.20 11.65 -6.40
N VAL A 68 -1.91 12.56 -5.47
CA VAL A 68 -1.76 12.25 -4.04
C VAL A 68 -2.62 13.18 -3.19
N SER A 69 -3.01 12.72 -2.01
CA SER A 69 -3.68 13.54 -1.00
C SER A 69 -2.74 14.62 -0.46
N LYS A 70 -3.28 15.55 0.34
CA LYS A 70 -2.47 16.57 1.04
C LYS A 70 -1.38 15.95 1.93
N ASN A 71 -1.57 14.70 2.36
CA ASN A 71 -0.62 13.95 3.17
C ASN A 71 0.16 12.91 2.36
N ILE A 72 0.20 13.04 1.02
CA ILE A 72 1.03 12.21 0.12
C ILE A 72 0.54 10.74 0.07
N VAL A 73 -0.73 10.49 0.39
CA VAL A 73 -1.35 9.17 0.12
C VAL A 73 -1.75 9.12 -1.36
N PRO A 74 -1.32 8.11 -2.14
CA PRO A 74 -1.76 7.95 -3.53
C PRO A 74 -3.29 7.98 -3.66
N ILE A 75 -3.80 8.55 -4.74
CA ILE A 75 -5.22 8.53 -5.08
C ILE A 75 -5.40 7.53 -6.23
N LEU A 76 -6.07 6.41 -5.92
CA LEU A 76 -6.42 5.38 -6.87
C LEU A 76 -7.94 5.31 -7.03
N TYR A 77 -8.40 5.11 -8.26
CA TYR A 77 -9.80 4.83 -8.56
C TYR A 77 -9.97 3.35 -8.92
N LYS A 78 -11.22 2.86 -8.87
CA LYS A 78 -11.53 1.44 -9.16
C LYS A 78 -10.97 0.96 -10.50
N LYS A 79 -10.98 1.84 -11.51
CA LYS A 79 -10.46 1.56 -12.86
C LYS A 79 -8.93 1.37 -12.92
N ASP A 80 -8.20 1.92 -11.95
CA ASP A 80 -6.73 1.90 -11.95
C ASP A 80 -6.17 0.68 -11.18
N LEU A 81 -7.04 -0.07 -10.49
CA LEU A 81 -6.61 -1.08 -9.53
C LEU A 81 -5.87 -2.26 -10.19
N ASP A 82 -6.35 -2.73 -11.34
CA ASP A 82 -5.74 -3.84 -12.05
C ASP A 82 -4.39 -3.45 -12.69
N ASP A 83 -4.27 -2.19 -13.14
CA ASP A 83 -3.02 -1.64 -13.68
C ASP A 83 -1.98 -1.44 -12.57
N GLU A 84 -2.39 -0.99 -11.39
CA GLU A 84 -1.53 -0.86 -10.22
C GLU A 84 -1.01 -2.23 -9.73
N ALA A 85 -1.89 -3.23 -9.63
CA ALA A 85 -1.49 -4.60 -9.29
C ALA A 85 -0.53 -5.19 -10.34
N THR A 86 -0.76 -4.89 -11.63
CA THR A 86 0.14 -5.29 -12.71
C THR A 86 1.50 -4.62 -12.57
N THR A 87 1.55 -3.31 -12.27
CA THR A 87 2.79 -2.56 -12.05
C THR A 87 3.59 -3.12 -10.86
N PHE A 88 2.91 -3.46 -9.77
CA PHE A 88 3.54 -4.14 -8.63
C PHE A 88 4.20 -5.47 -9.07
N LEU A 89 3.45 -6.33 -9.77
CA LEU A 89 3.95 -7.63 -10.21
C LEU A 89 5.04 -7.53 -11.26
N GLN A 90 4.99 -6.57 -12.18
CA GLN A 90 6.07 -6.33 -13.14
C GLN A 90 7.42 -6.10 -12.44
N HIS A 91 7.39 -5.41 -11.29
CA HIS A 91 8.60 -5.10 -10.55
C HIS A 91 9.09 -6.26 -9.67
N TYR A 92 8.17 -6.96 -8.99
CA TYR A 92 8.55 -7.95 -7.98
C TYR A 92 8.40 -9.42 -8.41
N PHE A 93 7.50 -9.72 -9.35
CA PHE A 93 7.21 -11.10 -9.76
C PHE A 93 6.55 -11.17 -11.15
N PRO A 94 7.28 -10.84 -12.24
CA PRO A 94 6.69 -10.66 -13.58
C PRO A 94 6.13 -11.96 -14.18
N GLU A 95 6.62 -13.13 -13.76
CA GLU A 95 6.16 -14.43 -14.27
C GLU A 95 4.66 -14.66 -14.07
N ALA A 96 4.06 -14.12 -13.00
CA ALA A 96 2.63 -14.22 -12.73
C ALA A 96 1.74 -13.46 -13.73
N LEU A 97 2.33 -12.61 -14.58
CA LEU A 97 1.64 -11.85 -15.63
C LEU A 97 1.63 -12.58 -16.98
N GLU A 98 2.47 -13.61 -17.14
CA GLU A 98 2.59 -14.38 -18.38
C GLU A 98 1.78 -15.68 -18.36
N LYS A 99 1.77 -16.38 -17.22
CA LYS A 99 1.03 -17.64 -17.06
C LYS A 99 0.25 -17.66 -15.74
N PRO A 100 -0.92 -18.32 -15.69
CA PRO A 100 -1.62 -18.54 -14.43
C PRO A 100 -0.74 -19.30 -13.44
N MET A 101 -0.60 -18.76 -12.23
CA MET A 101 0.11 -19.42 -11.13
C MET A 101 -0.26 -18.79 -9.78
N ALA A 102 -0.08 -19.56 -8.70
CA ALA A 102 -0.13 -19.02 -7.36
C ALA A 102 1.04 -18.04 -7.13
N VAL A 103 0.72 -16.79 -6.79
CA VAL A 103 1.74 -15.79 -6.48
C VAL A 103 2.39 -16.08 -5.12
N PRO A 104 3.73 -16.25 -5.05
CA PRO A 104 4.43 -16.58 -3.82
C PRO A 104 4.66 -15.30 -2.98
N ILE A 105 3.58 -14.73 -2.42
CA ILE A 105 3.62 -13.41 -1.77
C ILE A 105 4.60 -13.33 -0.59
N ALA A 106 4.80 -14.44 0.15
CA ALA A 106 5.78 -14.48 1.24
C ALA A 106 7.22 -14.38 0.74
N ASP A 107 7.53 -14.98 -0.42
CA ASP A 107 8.85 -14.89 -1.04
C ASP A 107 9.08 -13.49 -1.63
N ILE A 108 8.03 -12.88 -2.21
CA ILE A 108 8.05 -11.48 -2.64
C ILE A 108 8.35 -10.57 -1.44
N ALA A 109 7.64 -10.73 -0.32
CA ALA A 109 7.86 -9.95 0.89
C ALA A 109 9.31 -10.09 1.40
N LYS A 110 9.83 -11.31 1.44
CA LYS A 110 11.23 -11.57 1.80
C LYS A 110 12.21 -10.91 0.83
N GLY A 111 11.93 -10.94 -0.47
CA GLY A 111 12.71 -10.25 -1.51
C GLY A 111 12.70 -8.72 -1.36
N MET A 112 11.62 -8.16 -0.80
CA MET A 112 11.51 -6.75 -0.42
C MET A 112 12.23 -6.40 0.90
N GLY A 113 12.85 -7.38 1.56
CA GLY A 113 13.50 -7.21 2.85
C GLY A 113 12.53 -7.20 4.05
N LEU A 114 11.31 -7.70 3.87
CA LEU A 114 10.31 -7.79 4.93
C LEU A 114 10.48 -9.07 5.75
N GLU A 115 10.16 -8.96 7.04
CA GLU A 115 10.16 -10.08 7.99
C GLU A 115 8.71 -10.43 8.34
N ILE A 116 8.29 -11.67 8.14
CA ILE A 116 6.93 -12.11 8.49
C ILE A 116 6.99 -12.95 9.75
N ILE A 117 6.27 -12.54 10.79
CA ILE A 117 6.11 -13.27 12.05
C ILE A 117 4.65 -13.74 12.14
N GLN A 118 4.46 -15.02 12.46
CA GLN A 118 3.16 -15.69 12.55
C GLN A 118 3.09 -16.53 13.83
N GLY A 119 1.89 -17.03 14.17
CA GLY A 119 1.69 -18.00 15.24
C GLY A 119 1.38 -17.39 16.61
N ASN A 120 1.28 -16.06 16.69
CA ASN A 120 0.83 -15.34 17.88
C ASN A 120 -0.42 -14.53 17.56
N ARG A 121 -1.18 -14.17 18.60
CA ARG A 121 -2.30 -13.23 18.44
C ARG A 121 -1.80 -11.80 18.56
N ILE A 122 -2.45 -10.90 17.83
CA ILE A 122 -2.20 -9.47 17.83
C ILE A 122 -3.23 -8.78 18.74
N THR A 123 -4.51 -9.14 18.61
CA THR A 123 -5.58 -8.58 19.47
C THR A 123 -6.48 -9.65 20.09
N ASP A 124 -7.14 -9.23 21.17
CA ASP A 124 -8.02 -10.06 21.98
C ASP A 124 -9.38 -10.35 21.34
N ASP A 125 -9.86 -9.40 20.53
CA ASP A 125 -11.21 -9.36 19.95
C ASP A 125 -11.21 -9.65 18.44
N PHE A 126 -10.07 -10.08 17.89
CA PHE A 126 -9.89 -10.32 16.45
C PHE A 126 -10.19 -9.09 15.59
N SER A 127 -10.00 -7.90 16.16
CA SER A 127 -10.14 -6.63 15.45
C SER A 127 -9.06 -6.40 14.38
N VAL A 128 -7.97 -7.18 14.38
CA VAL A 128 -6.82 -6.99 13.50
C VAL A 128 -6.38 -8.32 12.89
N PHE A 129 -6.25 -8.36 11.56
CA PHE A 129 -5.75 -9.55 10.85
C PHE A 129 -4.24 -9.57 10.69
N GLY A 130 -3.64 -8.39 10.55
CA GLY A 130 -2.21 -8.21 10.38
C GLY A 130 -1.79 -6.79 10.72
N GLU A 131 -0.49 -6.62 10.94
CA GLU A 131 0.12 -5.33 11.19
C GLU A 131 1.46 -5.23 10.46
N ILE A 132 1.71 -4.11 9.77
CA ILE A 132 3.02 -3.78 9.18
C ILE A 132 3.69 -2.67 9.98
N TYR A 133 4.92 -2.92 10.42
CA TYR A 133 5.73 -1.96 11.16
C TYR A 133 6.58 -1.12 10.20
N PHE A 134 6.35 0.19 10.16
CA PHE A 134 7.10 1.13 9.34
C PHE A 134 8.40 1.61 10.00
N ASN A 135 8.51 1.43 11.32
CA ASN A 135 9.65 1.81 12.14
C ASN A 135 10.02 0.63 13.06
N ALA A 136 11.29 0.59 13.50
CA ALA A 136 11.68 -0.34 14.55
C ALA A 136 11.01 0.06 15.88
N GLY A 137 10.68 -0.94 16.70
CA GLY A 137 9.97 -0.69 17.94
C GLY A 137 9.69 -1.98 18.69
N LYS A 138 8.60 -1.97 19.45
CA LYS A 138 8.12 -3.11 20.22
C LYS A 138 6.71 -3.46 19.83
N ALA A 139 6.42 -4.76 19.77
CA ALA A 139 5.09 -5.30 19.55
C ALA A 139 4.67 -6.15 20.75
N THR A 140 3.45 -5.97 21.22
CA THR A 140 2.84 -6.89 22.18
C THR A 140 2.14 -7.99 21.40
N ILE A 141 2.49 -9.23 21.71
CA ILE A 141 1.88 -10.43 21.14
C ILE A 141 1.36 -11.31 22.27
N TYR A 142 0.33 -12.09 21.98
CA TYR A 142 -0.23 -13.04 22.94
C TYR A 142 -0.06 -14.46 22.43
N ASP A 143 0.11 -15.41 23.36
CA ASP A 143 -0.01 -16.81 23.00
C ASP A 143 -1.41 -17.13 22.44
N LEU A 144 -1.55 -18.28 21.77
CA LEU A 144 -2.81 -18.69 21.13
C LEU A 144 -4.00 -18.74 22.11
N PHE A 145 -3.73 -19.03 23.38
CA PHE A 145 -4.75 -19.25 24.41
C PHE A 145 -5.00 -18.02 25.28
N LYS A 146 -4.32 -16.90 25.00
CA LYS A 146 -4.37 -15.65 25.77
C LYS A 146 -4.01 -15.85 27.24
N VAL A 147 -3.09 -16.77 27.53
CA VAL A 147 -2.64 -17.05 28.91
C VAL A 147 -1.46 -16.16 29.28
N SER A 148 -0.66 -15.76 28.29
CA SER A 148 0.49 -14.88 28.45
C SER A 148 0.57 -13.82 27.36
N GLU A 149 1.05 -12.64 27.75
CA GLU A 149 1.48 -11.58 26.83
C GLU A 149 3.01 -11.52 26.83
N THR A 150 3.59 -11.31 25.64
CA THR A 150 5.03 -11.14 25.46
C THR A 150 5.27 -9.91 24.60
N THR A 151 6.26 -9.11 24.97
CA THR A 151 6.73 -8.01 24.12
C THR A 151 7.93 -8.48 23.32
N ILE A 152 7.85 -8.36 22.00
CA ILE A 152 8.95 -8.64 21.08
C ILE A 152 9.49 -7.36 20.48
N ASP A 153 10.80 -7.33 20.20
CA ASP A 153 11.39 -6.28 19.39
C ASP A 153 11.07 -6.54 17.91
N VAL A 154 10.59 -5.51 17.22
CA VAL A 154 10.25 -5.56 15.79
C VAL A 154 11.11 -4.57 15.03
N LYS A 155 11.46 -4.93 13.80
CA LYS A 155 12.26 -4.09 12.91
C LYS A 155 11.34 -3.33 11.97
N ARG A 156 11.87 -2.26 11.39
CA ARG A 156 11.25 -1.62 10.24
C ARG A 156 11.09 -2.66 9.11
N GLY A 157 9.87 -2.85 8.64
CA GLY A 157 9.52 -3.87 7.65
C GLY A 157 9.07 -5.22 8.24
N THR A 158 8.82 -5.30 9.55
CA THR A 158 8.21 -6.50 10.15
C THR A 158 6.70 -6.51 9.92
N ILE A 159 6.17 -7.61 9.40
CA ILE A 159 4.76 -7.94 9.27
C ILE A 159 4.41 -8.94 10.37
N LEU A 160 3.42 -8.62 11.19
CA LEU A 160 2.75 -9.58 12.07
C LEU A 160 1.48 -10.07 11.39
N VAL A 161 1.26 -11.39 11.38
CA VAL A 161 -0.02 -11.98 10.97
C VAL A 161 -0.66 -12.65 12.16
N ASP A 162 -1.91 -12.26 12.46
CA ASP A 162 -2.64 -12.81 13.58
C ASP A 162 -2.89 -14.30 13.37
N ALA A 163 -2.60 -15.11 14.40
CA ALA A 163 -2.73 -16.55 14.34
C ALA A 163 -4.16 -17.05 14.02
N TYR A 164 -5.21 -16.31 14.40
CA TYR A 164 -6.58 -16.70 14.09
C TYR A 164 -6.93 -16.50 12.61
N THR A 165 -6.17 -15.66 11.89
CA THR A 165 -6.23 -15.60 10.42
C THR A 165 -5.97 -16.98 9.80
N PHE A 166 -5.07 -17.78 10.41
CA PHE A 166 -4.79 -19.15 9.99
C PHE A 166 -5.87 -20.14 10.47
N TRP A 167 -6.28 -20.05 11.75
CA TRP A 167 -7.09 -21.08 12.42
C TRP A 167 -8.59 -21.03 12.08
N GLU A 168 -9.21 -19.86 11.99
CA GLU A 168 -10.67 -19.77 11.77
C GLU A 168 -11.07 -19.58 10.31
N ARG A 169 -10.17 -19.10 9.44
CA ARG A 169 -10.55 -18.57 8.13
C ARG A 169 -9.88 -19.18 6.91
N ASN A 170 -8.91 -20.10 7.08
CA ASN A 170 -8.10 -20.82 6.06
C ASN A 170 -6.81 -20.13 5.56
N LEU A 171 -5.87 -20.91 5.01
CA LEU A 171 -4.56 -20.46 4.50
C LEU A 171 -4.66 -19.31 3.47
N GLY A 172 -5.77 -19.24 2.73
CA GLY A 172 -6.01 -18.19 1.75
C GLY A 172 -6.20 -16.81 2.37
N CYS A 173 -6.71 -16.73 3.60
CA CYS A 173 -6.78 -15.48 4.35
C CYS A 173 -5.38 -14.99 4.75
N VAL A 174 -4.48 -15.89 5.13
CA VAL A 174 -3.09 -15.54 5.47
C VAL A 174 -2.37 -14.93 4.28
N LYS A 175 -2.47 -15.53 3.08
CA LYS A 175 -1.86 -14.95 1.87
C LYS A 175 -2.42 -13.55 1.56
N ASN A 176 -3.73 -13.38 1.73
CA ASN A 176 -4.39 -12.09 1.49
C ASN A 176 -3.92 -11.03 2.49
N THR A 177 -3.82 -11.37 3.79
CA THR A 177 -3.27 -10.47 4.80
C THR A 177 -1.82 -10.10 4.49
N ILE A 178 -0.96 -11.07 4.15
CA ILE A 178 0.42 -10.75 3.76
C ILE A 178 0.44 -9.83 2.53
N ALA A 179 -0.37 -10.10 1.49
CA ALA A 179 -0.45 -9.24 0.31
C ALA A 179 -0.93 -7.82 0.64
N HIS A 180 -1.89 -7.70 1.56
CA HIS A 180 -2.38 -6.42 2.08
C HIS A 180 -1.24 -5.64 2.76
N GLU A 181 -0.55 -6.26 3.72
CA GLU A 181 0.56 -5.61 4.45
C GLU A 181 1.76 -5.28 3.55
N VAL A 182 2.06 -6.16 2.59
CA VAL A 182 3.08 -5.92 1.55
C VAL A 182 2.72 -4.69 0.72
N TYR A 183 1.45 -4.51 0.38
CA TYR A 183 1.01 -3.33 -0.36
C TYR A 183 1.12 -2.04 0.48
N HIS A 184 0.77 -2.09 1.77
CA HIS A 184 1.03 -0.99 2.69
C HIS A 184 2.51 -0.62 2.73
N TRP A 185 3.39 -1.60 2.79
CA TRP A 185 4.83 -1.35 2.69
C TRP A 185 5.19 -0.72 1.34
N TYR A 186 4.69 -1.26 0.24
CA TYR A 186 5.01 -0.80 -1.11
C TYR A 186 4.60 0.65 -1.39
N LYS A 187 3.40 1.08 -0.98
CA LYS A 187 2.88 2.42 -1.28
C LYS A 187 2.78 3.38 -0.11
N HIS A 188 2.52 2.89 1.09
CA HIS A 188 2.12 3.74 2.22
C HIS A 188 3.25 4.04 3.21
N ARG A 189 4.41 3.41 3.09
CA ARG A 189 5.54 3.65 4.01
C ARG A 189 6.02 5.10 4.07
N LEU A 190 5.90 5.85 2.97
CA LEU A 190 6.30 7.26 2.94
C LEU A 190 5.34 8.15 3.75
N TYR A 191 4.03 7.86 3.71
CA TYR A 191 3.05 8.51 4.55
C TYR A 191 3.38 8.31 6.03
N ALA A 192 3.65 7.07 6.43
CA ALA A 192 4.01 6.71 7.80
C ALA A 192 5.28 7.44 8.26
N ALA A 193 6.33 7.42 7.41
CA ALA A 193 7.58 8.11 7.66
C ALA A 193 7.41 9.61 7.91
N ILE A 194 6.65 10.29 7.06
CA ILE A 194 6.41 11.74 7.16
C ILE A 194 5.58 12.07 8.40
N LYS A 195 4.55 11.27 8.70
CA LYS A 195 3.76 11.44 9.94
C LYS A 195 4.63 11.29 11.18
N HIS A 196 5.50 10.28 11.20
CA HIS A 196 6.43 10.07 12.31
C HIS A 196 7.38 11.26 12.48
N VAL A 197 8.01 11.74 11.40
CA VAL A 197 8.94 12.88 11.44
C VAL A 197 8.25 14.18 11.88
N LEU A 198 7.05 14.47 11.37
CA LEU A 198 6.39 15.76 11.63
C LEU A 198 5.74 15.84 13.01
N TYR A 199 5.19 14.73 13.50
CA TYR A 199 4.33 14.75 14.69
C TYR A 199 4.90 13.98 15.87
N GLY A 200 6.03 13.29 15.71
CA GLY A 200 6.56 12.38 16.72
C GLY A 200 5.54 11.32 17.14
N GLN A 201 4.51 11.08 16.31
CA GLN A 201 3.50 10.08 16.60
C GLN A 201 4.13 8.71 16.40
N ASP A 202 3.87 7.83 17.36
CA ASP A 202 4.09 6.40 17.29
C ASP A 202 3.13 5.78 16.25
N PHE A 203 3.16 6.28 15.00
CA PHE A 203 2.60 5.59 13.85
C PHE A 203 3.56 4.46 13.47
N VAL A 204 3.78 3.56 14.43
CA VAL A 204 4.75 2.49 14.33
C VAL A 204 4.26 1.45 13.33
N ALA A 205 2.94 1.25 13.25
CA ALA A 205 2.33 0.26 12.39
C ALA A 205 1.00 0.68 11.75
N CYS A 206 0.72 0.15 10.56
CA CYS A 206 -0.64 0.04 10.03
C CYS A 206 -1.27 -1.24 10.56
N ARG A 207 -2.56 -1.21 10.88
CA ARG A 207 -3.31 -2.37 11.34
C ARG A 207 -4.39 -2.68 10.32
N CYS A 208 -4.36 -3.86 9.71
CA CYS A 208 -5.44 -4.34 8.86
C CYS A 208 -6.65 -4.68 9.74
N PRO A 209 -7.70 -3.84 9.76
CA PRO A 209 -8.81 -4.02 10.67
C PRO A 209 -9.76 -5.08 10.12
N SER A 210 -10.34 -5.89 11.01
CA SER A 210 -11.26 -6.95 10.61
C SER A 210 -12.59 -6.43 10.10
N ASN A 211 -12.99 -5.24 10.56
CA ASN A 211 -14.18 -4.52 10.12
C ASN A 211 -13.81 -3.07 9.82
N MET A 212 -13.70 -2.72 8.53
CA MET A 212 -13.51 -1.33 8.10
C MET A 212 -14.83 -0.72 7.62
N ALA A 213 -15.17 0.47 8.15
CA ALA A 213 -16.24 1.30 7.61
C ALA A 213 -15.69 2.28 6.58
N TYR A 214 -16.24 2.23 5.37
CA TYR A 214 -15.94 3.20 4.32
C TYR A 214 -16.96 4.33 4.30
N PRO A 215 -16.55 5.56 3.92
CA PRO A 215 -17.44 6.72 3.91
C PRO A 215 -18.60 6.52 2.93
N GLN A 216 -19.74 7.19 3.18
CA GLN A 216 -20.83 7.24 2.20
C GLN A 216 -20.41 8.07 0.99
N LYS A 217 -21.24 8.05 -0.08
CA LYS A 217 -20.91 8.61 -1.40
C LYS A 217 -20.43 10.08 -1.37
N ASP A 218 -20.90 10.86 -0.40
CA ASP A 218 -20.64 12.30 -0.28
C ASP A 218 -19.72 12.66 0.90
N ASP A 219 -19.25 11.67 1.66
CA ASP A 219 -18.38 11.89 2.81
C ASP A 219 -16.90 12.01 2.37
N GLU A 220 -16.15 12.86 3.06
CA GLU A 220 -14.71 12.95 2.85
C GLU A 220 -14.00 11.70 3.40
N TRP A 221 -13.17 11.10 2.56
CA TRP A 221 -12.33 9.97 2.94
C TRP A 221 -11.10 10.44 3.73
N SER A 222 -10.90 9.86 4.92
CA SER A 222 -9.63 9.99 5.64
C SER A 222 -8.48 9.28 4.90
N ASP A 223 -7.25 9.71 5.15
CA ASP A 223 -6.05 9.08 4.58
C ASP A 223 -5.94 7.60 4.95
N ILE A 224 -6.23 7.25 6.21
CA ILE A 224 -6.21 5.86 6.68
C ILE A 224 -7.24 5.02 5.92
N GLN A 225 -8.48 5.49 5.78
CA GLN A 225 -9.49 4.76 5.01
C GLN A 225 -9.09 4.58 3.54
N ARG A 226 -8.42 5.56 2.93
CA ARG A 226 -7.90 5.44 1.56
C ARG A 226 -6.84 4.35 1.48
N MET A 227 -5.86 4.37 2.39
CA MET A 227 -4.78 3.38 2.43
C MET A 227 -5.33 1.96 2.57
N GLU A 228 -6.22 1.74 3.54
CA GLU A 228 -6.82 0.43 3.80
C GLU A 228 -7.71 -0.03 2.64
N TRP A 229 -8.48 0.86 2.01
CA TRP A 229 -9.24 0.53 0.80
C TRP A 229 -8.33 0.11 -0.34
N GLN A 230 -7.22 0.81 -0.54
CA GLN A 230 -6.25 0.43 -1.57
C GLN A 230 -5.68 -0.96 -1.27
N ALA A 231 -5.13 -1.19 -0.08
CA ALA A 231 -4.55 -2.48 0.27
C ALA A 231 -5.56 -3.64 0.20
N ASN A 232 -6.79 -3.43 0.67
CA ASN A 232 -7.87 -4.43 0.57
C ASN A 232 -8.23 -4.78 -0.88
N ASN A 233 -8.19 -3.80 -1.78
CA ASN A 233 -8.48 -4.04 -3.20
C ASN A 233 -7.27 -4.59 -3.97
N MET A 234 -6.06 -4.30 -3.51
CA MET A 234 -4.81 -4.74 -4.13
C MET A 234 -4.47 -6.18 -3.81
N ALA A 235 -4.64 -6.61 -2.56
CA ALA A 235 -4.32 -7.96 -2.13
C ALA A 235 -4.89 -9.07 -3.05
N PRO A 236 -6.21 -9.09 -3.37
CA PRO A 236 -6.75 -10.11 -4.28
C PRO A 236 -6.26 -9.95 -5.73
N ARG A 237 -5.99 -8.72 -6.20
CA ARG A 237 -5.52 -8.45 -7.57
C ARG A 237 -4.05 -8.83 -7.77
N ILE A 238 -3.23 -8.66 -6.75
CA ILE A 238 -1.84 -9.15 -6.73
C ILE A 238 -1.83 -10.68 -6.72
N LEU A 239 -2.68 -11.31 -5.90
CA LEU A 239 -2.74 -12.77 -5.81
C LEU A 239 -3.39 -13.45 -7.03
N MET A 240 -4.29 -12.74 -7.72
CA MET A 240 -5.03 -13.20 -8.91
C MET A 240 -5.00 -12.12 -10.01
N PRO A 241 -3.87 -12.01 -10.75
CA PRO A 241 -3.65 -10.94 -11.72
C PRO A 241 -4.64 -11.02 -12.86
N TYR A 242 -5.17 -9.88 -13.33
CA TYR A 242 -6.34 -9.83 -14.23
C TYR A 242 -6.24 -10.77 -15.44
N ARG A 243 -5.17 -10.64 -16.23
CA ARG A 243 -4.98 -11.40 -17.47
C ARG A 243 -4.89 -12.90 -17.21
N THR A 244 -4.00 -13.31 -16.33
CA THR A 244 -3.71 -14.73 -16.07
C THR A 244 -4.81 -15.40 -15.24
N PHE A 245 -5.51 -14.66 -14.38
CA PHE A 245 -6.72 -15.13 -13.72
C PHE A 245 -7.81 -15.48 -14.75
N ARG A 246 -8.12 -14.57 -15.68
CA ARG A 246 -9.11 -14.82 -16.73
C ARG A 246 -8.74 -16.01 -17.61
N MET A 247 -7.47 -16.13 -18.00
CA MET A 247 -6.99 -17.30 -18.74
C MET A 247 -7.31 -18.62 -18.03
N LYS A 248 -7.12 -18.67 -16.70
CA LYS A 248 -7.42 -19.88 -15.92
C LYS A 248 -8.92 -20.12 -15.75
N VAL A 249 -9.72 -19.06 -15.60
CA VAL A 249 -11.18 -19.16 -15.58
C VAL A 249 -11.68 -19.75 -16.89
N ASP A 250 -11.24 -19.21 -18.03
CA ASP A 250 -11.65 -19.66 -19.37
C ASP A 250 -11.24 -21.13 -19.62
N GLU A 251 -10.04 -21.53 -19.20
CA GLU A 251 -9.56 -22.92 -19.26
C GLU A 251 -10.49 -23.88 -18.50
N LEU A 252 -10.89 -23.51 -17.28
CA LEU A 252 -11.77 -24.34 -16.44
C LEU A 252 -13.20 -24.38 -17.00
N LEU A 253 -13.74 -23.24 -17.44
CA LEU A 253 -15.08 -23.21 -18.05
C LEU A 253 -15.16 -24.07 -19.31
N GLN A 254 -14.10 -24.09 -20.12
CA GLN A 254 -14.00 -25.00 -21.27
C GLN A 254 -13.90 -26.46 -20.85
N THR A 255 -13.09 -26.77 -19.83
CA THR A 255 -12.93 -28.14 -19.30
C THR A 255 -14.25 -28.72 -18.81
N TYR A 256 -15.12 -27.89 -18.22
CA TYR A 256 -16.45 -28.28 -17.75
C TYR A 256 -17.57 -28.17 -18.79
N ASP A 257 -17.26 -27.81 -20.03
CA ASP A 257 -18.26 -27.57 -21.09
C ASP A 257 -19.39 -26.61 -20.65
N TYR A 258 -19.00 -25.51 -19.98
CA TYR A 258 -19.93 -24.58 -19.33
C TYR A 258 -21.00 -24.03 -20.28
N GLU A 259 -20.62 -23.73 -21.53
CA GLU A 259 -21.53 -23.13 -22.49
C GLU A 259 -22.70 -24.06 -22.85
N ASN A 260 -22.43 -25.35 -23.03
CA ASN A 260 -23.43 -26.34 -23.45
C ASN A 260 -24.11 -27.05 -22.27
N SER A 261 -23.61 -26.88 -21.06
CA SER A 261 -24.11 -27.57 -19.88
C SER A 261 -25.40 -26.96 -19.31
N PRO A 262 -26.43 -27.78 -18.99
CA PRO A 262 -27.64 -27.30 -18.32
C PRO A 262 -27.44 -27.00 -16.83
N ILE A 263 -26.31 -27.40 -16.23
CA ILE A 263 -26.02 -27.29 -14.79
C ILE A 263 -25.00 -26.18 -14.47
N LYS A 264 -25.15 -25.00 -15.11
CA LYS A 264 -24.25 -23.85 -14.98
C LYS A 264 -23.88 -23.47 -13.53
N PRO A 265 -24.81 -23.41 -12.55
CA PRO A 265 -24.46 -23.05 -11.17
C PRO A 265 -23.52 -24.05 -10.47
N ALA A 266 -23.67 -25.35 -10.77
CA ALA A 266 -22.82 -26.39 -10.20
C ALA A 266 -21.39 -26.33 -10.80
N ILE A 267 -21.29 -26.01 -12.09
CA ILE A 267 -20.01 -25.78 -12.75
C ILE A 267 -19.30 -24.57 -12.14
N LEU A 268 -19.97 -23.42 -12.01
CA LEU A 268 -19.37 -22.23 -11.41
C LEU A 268 -18.90 -22.48 -9.97
N THR A 269 -19.63 -23.32 -9.21
CA THR A 269 -19.19 -23.75 -7.88
C THR A 269 -17.90 -24.57 -7.95
N SER A 270 -17.80 -25.51 -8.89
CA SER A 270 -16.62 -26.36 -9.07
C SER A 270 -15.40 -25.55 -9.54
N VAL A 271 -15.61 -24.65 -10.51
CA VAL A 271 -14.60 -23.70 -11.00
C VAL A 271 -14.07 -22.83 -9.87
N ALA A 272 -14.96 -22.28 -9.02
CA ALA A 272 -14.54 -21.46 -7.88
C ALA A 272 -13.70 -22.23 -6.86
N GLU A 273 -14.02 -23.51 -6.60
CA GLU A 273 -13.21 -24.36 -5.72
C GLU A 273 -11.84 -24.70 -6.32
N GLU A 274 -11.78 -25.01 -7.62
CA GLU A 274 -10.49 -25.26 -8.28
C GLU A 274 -9.60 -24.02 -8.34
N LEU A 275 -10.17 -22.84 -8.63
CA LEU A 275 -9.43 -21.58 -8.57
C LEU A 275 -8.94 -21.29 -7.15
N ARG A 276 -9.76 -21.58 -6.13
CA ARG A 276 -9.39 -21.43 -4.72
C ARG A 276 -8.16 -22.26 -4.39
N GLU A 277 -8.15 -23.53 -4.81
CA GLU A 277 -7.04 -24.45 -4.59
C GLU A 277 -5.80 -24.05 -5.41
N PHE A 278 -5.99 -23.70 -6.68
CA PHE A 278 -4.92 -23.33 -7.59
C PHE A 278 -4.14 -22.09 -7.12
N TYR A 279 -4.85 -21.01 -6.74
CA TYR A 279 -4.22 -19.79 -6.24
C TYR A 279 -3.88 -19.87 -4.73
N GLY A 280 -4.48 -20.81 -4.00
CA GLY A 280 -4.35 -20.95 -2.56
C GLY A 280 -4.88 -19.72 -1.81
N VAL A 281 -6.04 -19.21 -2.23
CA VAL A 281 -6.74 -18.05 -1.65
C VAL A 281 -8.08 -18.48 -1.05
N SER A 282 -8.85 -17.55 -0.47
CA SER A 282 -10.18 -17.90 0.06
C SER A 282 -11.22 -18.00 -1.06
N ARG A 283 -12.24 -18.86 -0.86
CA ARG A 283 -13.36 -18.99 -1.82
C ARG A 283 -14.03 -17.65 -2.12
N GLN A 284 -14.25 -16.84 -1.07
CA GLN A 284 -14.85 -15.52 -1.20
C GLN A 284 -14.02 -14.60 -2.09
N SER A 285 -12.69 -14.61 -1.94
CA SER A 285 -11.78 -13.83 -2.79
C SER A 285 -11.91 -14.22 -4.26
N VAL A 286 -11.94 -15.53 -4.56
CA VAL A 286 -12.16 -16.04 -5.93
C VAL A 286 -13.49 -15.58 -6.49
N LEU A 287 -14.59 -15.75 -5.74
CA LEU A 287 -15.93 -15.39 -6.22
C LEU A 287 -16.04 -13.89 -6.53
N ILE A 288 -15.50 -13.04 -5.66
CA ILE A 288 -15.40 -11.60 -5.91
C ILE A 288 -14.59 -11.35 -7.18
N ARG A 289 -13.43 -12.01 -7.30
CA ARG A 289 -12.54 -11.79 -8.44
C ARG A 289 -13.17 -12.21 -9.76
N MET A 290 -13.87 -13.35 -9.81
CA MET A 290 -14.66 -13.77 -10.98
C MET A 290 -15.65 -12.67 -11.36
N MET A 291 -16.48 -12.20 -10.42
CA MET A 291 -17.44 -11.11 -10.69
C MET A 291 -16.79 -9.82 -11.20
N GLU A 292 -15.60 -9.48 -10.72
CA GLU A 292 -14.85 -8.29 -11.17
C GLU A 292 -14.27 -8.45 -12.57
N THR A 293 -13.92 -9.68 -12.98
CA THR A 293 -13.27 -9.95 -14.26
C THR A 293 -14.21 -10.30 -15.41
N GLY A 294 -15.50 -10.48 -15.11
CA GLY A 294 -16.57 -10.86 -16.06
C GLY A 294 -16.78 -12.36 -16.13
#